data_AF-A0ABC9SRE8-F1
#
_entry.id   AF-A0ABC9SRE8-F1
#
_cell.length_a   1.000
_cell.length_b   1.000
_cell.length_c   1.000
_cell.angle_alpha   90.00
_cell.angle_beta   90.00
_cell.angle_gamma   90.00
#
_symmetry.space_group_name_H-M   'P 1'
#
loop_
_entity.id
_entity.type
_entity.pdbx_description
1 polymer ?
#
loop_
_entity_poly.entity_id
_entity_poly.type
_entity_poly.pdbx_seq_one_letter_code
_entity_poly.pdbx_strand_id
1 'polypeptide(L)'
;MFAKYEAFNNDENSGKFTNRMLALIGMHDFISNAGKKGEYERGYITSGLLQVESELCFLLSLLTSKELEEFYKKVKINWSDNVEFEGNRPTMKKPKIYEGFRIDEFE
;
A
#
# COMPACT_ATOMS: atom_id res chain seq x y z
N MET A 1 -19.57 -1.34 -15.18
CA MET A 1 -19.06 -0.79 -13.90
C MET A 1 -19.57 -1.54 -12.65
N PHE A 2 -20.23 -2.71 -12.77
CA PHE A 2 -20.87 -3.40 -11.64
C PHE A 2 -20.26 -4.75 -11.23
N ALA A 3 -19.47 -5.41 -12.08
CA ALA A 3 -18.84 -6.70 -11.75
C ALA A 3 -17.80 -6.62 -10.61
N LYS A 4 -17.18 -5.45 -10.40
CA LYS A 4 -16.23 -5.22 -9.29
C LYS A 4 -16.92 -5.26 -7.93
N TYR A 5 -18.19 -4.84 -7.81
CA TYR A 5 -18.91 -4.81 -6.53
C TYR A 5 -19.44 -6.19 -6.10
N GLU A 6 -19.89 -7.01 -7.06
CA GLU A 6 -20.38 -8.37 -6.74
C GLU A 6 -19.28 -9.32 -6.28
N ALA A 7 -18.05 -9.15 -6.79
CA ALA A 7 -16.92 -9.98 -6.39
C ALA A 7 -16.54 -9.81 -4.91
N PHE A 8 -16.75 -8.62 -4.31
CA PHE A 8 -16.45 -8.36 -2.89
C PHE A 8 -17.59 -8.70 -1.93
N ASN A 9 -18.81 -8.87 -2.44
CA ASN A 9 -19.98 -9.27 -1.65
C ASN A 9 -20.16 -10.79 -1.53
N ASN A 10 -19.22 -11.58 -2.06
CA ASN A 10 -19.11 -13.00 -1.73
C ASN A 10 -18.27 -13.14 -0.45
N ASP A 11 -18.83 -13.76 0.59
CA ASP A 11 -18.21 -14.00 1.90
C ASP A 11 -16.82 -14.65 1.80
N GLU A 12 -16.57 -15.47 0.78
CA GLU A 12 -15.27 -16.08 0.56
C GLU A 12 -14.22 -15.05 0.09
N ASN A 13 -14.61 -14.13 -0.78
CA ASN A 13 -13.73 -13.12 -1.35
C ASN A 13 -13.45 -11.99 -0.36
N SER A 14 -14.42 -11.60 0.46
CA SER A 14 -14.22 -10.66 1.57
C SER A 14 -13.25 -11.23 2.62
N GLY A 15 -13.34 -12.54 2.91
CA GLY A 15 -12.39 -13.26 3.75
C GLY A 15 -10.97 -13.28 3.17
N LYS A 16 -10.82 -13.59 1.88
CA LYS A 16 -9.50 -13.56 1.19
C LYS A 16 -8.88 -12.17 1.19
N PHE A 17 -9.66 -11.12 0.91
CA PHE A 17 -9.21 -9.74 0.95
C PHE A 17 -8.71 -9.35 2.35
N THR A 18 -9.50 -9.64 3.38
CA THR A 18 -9.15 -9.35 4.77
C THR A 18 -7.88 -10.08 5.19
N ASN A 19 -7.75 -11.36 4.86
CA ASN A 19 -6.56 -12.16 5.15
C ASN A 19 -5.31 -11.61 4.46
N ARG A 20 -5.43 -11.18 3.20
CA ARG A 20 -4.31 -10.56 2.47
C ARG A 20 -3.88 -9.25 3.11
N MET A 21 -4.83 -8.39 3.46
CA MET A 21 -4.56 -7.14 4.17
C MET A 21 -3.81 -7.38 5.48
N LEU A 22 -4.28 -8.31 6.32
CA LEU A 22 -3.64 -8.64 7.59
C LEU A 22 -2.22 -9.20 7.40
N ALA A 23 -2.02 -10.07 6.41
CA ALA A 23 -0.70 -10.62 6.11
C ALA A 23 0.29 -9.53 5.68
N LEU A 24 -0.16 -8.58 4.84
CA LEU A 24 0.67 -7.45 4.40
C LEU A 24 1.01 -6.51 5.55
N ILE A 25 0.07 -6.21 6.45
CA ILE A 25 0.33 -5.40 7.65
C ILE A 25 1.38 -6.08 8.54
N GLY A 26 1.23 -7.39 8.78
CA GLY A 26 2.22 -8.15 9.57
C GLY A 26 3.61 -8.15 8.92
N MET A 27 3.68 -8.27 7.59
CA MET A 27 4.93 -8.20 6.84
C MET A 27 5.55 -6.80 6.89
N HIS A 28 4.73 -5.75 6.79
CA HIS A 28 5.15 -4.36 6.94
C HIS A 28 5.81 -4.11 8.30
N ASP A 29 5.15 -4.53 9.38
CA ASP A 29 5.66 -4.39 10.74
C ASP A 29 6.95 -5.18 10.94
N PHE A 30 7.03 -6.40 10.41
CA PHE A 30 8.24 -7.23 10.48
C PHE A 30 9.43 -6.52 9.81
N ILE A 31 9.27 -6.08 8.56
CA ILE A 31 10.34 -5.42 7.78
C ILE A 31 10.75 -4.10 8.46
N SER A 32 9.77 -3.31 8.90
CA SER A 32 10.01 -2.03 9.59
C SER A 32 10.81 -2.21 10.88
N ASN A 33 10.55 -3.28 11.63
CA ASN A 33 11.29 -3.60 12.86
C ASN A 33 12.67 -4.18 12.58
N ALA A 34 12.82 -5.02 11.55
CA ALA A 34 14.12 -5.53 11.10
C ALA A 34 15.06 -4.39 10.65
N GLY A 35 14.50 -3.36 10.00
CA GLY A 35 15.22 -2.12 9.63
C GLY A 35 15.78 -1.35 10.82
N LYS A 36 15.06 -1.31 11.94
CA LYS A 36 15.53 -0.67 13.18
C LYS A 36 16.66 -1.44 13.85
N LYS A 37 16.68 -2.76 13.71
CA LYS A 37 17.66 -3.64 14.35
C LYS A 37 18.92 -3.85 13.50
N GLY A 38 18.95 -3.38 12.25
CA GLY A 38 20.08 -3.54 11.34
C GLY A 38 20.31 -4.99 10.90
N GLU A 39 19.27 -5.83 10.93
CA GLU A 39 19.37 -7.27 10.69
C GLU A 39 19.58 -7.64 9.21
N TYR A 40 19.34 -6.70 8.28
CA TYR A 40 19.47 -6.92 6.83
C TYR A 40 20.10 -5.70 6.13
N GLU A 41 20.63 -5.90 4.92
CA GLU A 41 21.13 -4.78 4.12
C GLU A 41 19.99 -3.79 3.81
N ARG A 42 20.30 -2.49 3.92
CA ARG A 42 19.33 -1.40 3.76
C ARG A 42 18.54 -1.49 2.45
N GLY A 43 19.18 -1.92 1.35
CA GLY A 43 18.54 -2.06 0.04
C GLY A 43 17.41 -3.10 0.01
N TYR A 44 17.61 -4.27 0.65
CA TYR A 44 16.58 -5.31 0.73
C TYR A 44 15.39 -4.87 1.59
N ILE A 45 15.65 -4.18 2.71
CA ILE A 45 14.61 -3.64 3.58
C ILE A 45 13.77 -2.60 2.83
N THR A 46 14.42 -1.66 2.14
CA THR A 46 13.73 -0.63 1.35
C THR A 46 12.91 -1.24 0.22
N SER A 47 13.45 -2.20 -0.54
CA SER A 47 12.71 -2.88 -1.62
C SER A 47 11.51 -3.67 -1.12
N GLY A 48 11.66 -4.42 -0.03
CA GLY A 48 10.57 -5.21 0.55
C GLY A 48 9.45 -4.32 1.09
N LEU A 49 9.81 -3.23 1.78
CA LEU A 49 8.84 -2.28 2.30
C LEU A 49 8.06 -1.58 1.17
N LEU A 50 8.74 -1.18 0.09
CA LEU A 50 8.11 -0.58 -1.09
C LEU A 50 7.07 -1.49 -1.74
N GLN A 51 7.37 -2.79 -1.87
CA GLN A 51 6.44 -3.75 -2.46
C GLN A 51 5.18 -3.91 -1.59
N VAL A 52 5.38 -4.08 -0.28
CA VAL A 52 4.27 -4.23 0.68
C VAL A 52 3.40 -2.98 0.73
N GLU A 53 4.02 -1.80 0.79
CA GLU A 53 3.29 -0.52 0.84
C GLU A 53 2.55 -0.23 -0.46
N SER A 54 3.14 -0.55 -1.62
CA SER A 54 2.47 -0.41 -2.91
C SER A 54 1.22 -1.29 -2.99
N GLU A 55 1.29 -2.52 -2.49
CA GLU A 55 0.13 -3.41 -2.49
C GLU A 55 -0.93 -2.96 -1.49
N LEU A 56 -0.54 -2.52 -0.29
CA LEU A 56 -1.47 -1.96 0.68
C LEU A 56 -2.17 -0.71 0.13
N CYS A 57 -1.45 0.19 -0.54
CA CYS A 57 -2.05 1.36 -1.20
C CYS A 57 -3.08 0.94 -2.25
N PHE A 58 -2.76 -0.06 -3.08
CA PHE A 58 -3.69 -0.59 -4.08
C PHE A 58 -4.94 -1.20 -3.43
N LEU A 59 -4.80 -2.07 -2.43
CA LEU A 59 -5.93 -2.72 -1.78
C LEU A 59 -6.81 -1.71 -1.02
N LEU A 60 -6.21 -0.76 -0.32
CA LEU A 60 -6.92 0.33 0.35
C LEU A 60 -7.60 1.26 -0.66
N SER A 61 -7.08 1.38 -1.89
CA SER A 61 -7.75 2.12 -2.98
C SER A 61 -9.12 1.55 -3.36
N LEU A 62 -9.34 0.25 -3.10
CA LEU A 62 -10.60 -0.44 -3.43
C LEU A 62 -11.70 -0.18 -2.40
N LEU A 63 -11.34 0.31 -1.22
CA LEU A 63 -12.27 0.63 -0.14
C LEU A 63 -12.91 2.01 -0.35
N THR A 64 -14.19 2.13 0.03
CA THR A 64 -14.88 3.40 0.16
C THR A 64 -14.27 4.25 1.27
N SER A 65 -14.52 5.56 1.27
CA SER A 65 -14.00 6.45 2.31
C SER A 65 -14.49 6.07 3.72
N LYS A 66 -15.74 5.59 3.84
CA LYS A 66 -16.31 5.13 5.11
C LYS A 66 -15.62 3.86 5.62
N GLU A 67 -15.34 2.90 4.73
CA GLU A 67 -14.61 1.68 5.09
C GLU A 67 -13.18 1.98 5.50
N LEU A 68 -12.52 2.95 4.84
CA LEU A 68 -11.20 3.42 5.23
C LEU A 68 -11.19 4.05 6.62
N GLU A 69 -12.17 4.90 6.94
CA GLU A 69 -12.30 5.47 8.28
C GLU A 69 -12.46 4.40 9.36
N GLU A 70 -13.32 3.40 9.11
CA GLU A 70 -13.51 2.27 10.03
C GLU A 70 -12.25 1.39 10.15
N PHE A 71 -11.53 1.20 9.05
CA PHE A 71 -10.25 0.49 9.03
C PHE A 71 -9.21 1.22 9.91
N TYR A 72 -9.02 2.52 9.72
CA TYR A 72 -8.02 3.30 10.46
C TYR A 72 -8.34 3.50 11.94
N LYS A 73 -9.59 3.32 12.37
CA LYS A 73 -9.95 3.24 13.80
C LYS A 73 -9.37 1.99 14.47
N LYS A 74 -9.16 0.92 13.71
CA LYS A 74 -8.73 -0.40 14.22
C LYS A 74 -7.28 -0.73 13.91
N VAL A 75 -6.77 -0.19 12.80
CA VAL A 75 -5.45 -0.52 12.26
C VAL A 75 -4.62 0.75 12.13
N LYS A 76 -3.40 0.70 12.66
CA LYS A 76 -2.39 1.74 12.48
C LYS A 76 -1.23 1.17 11.69
N ILE A 77 -0.91 1.79 10.56
CA ILE A 77 0.24 1.44 9.72
C ILE A 77 1.24 2.59 9.81
N ASN A 78 2.49 2.29 10.13
CA ASN A 78 3.56 3.29 10.19
C ASN A 78 4.23 3.42 8.82
N TRP A 79 3.55 4.11 7.90
CA TRP A 79 4.00 4.29 6.53
C TRP A 79 5.41 4.90 6.42
N SER A 80 6.16 4.44 5.42
CA SER A 80 7.44 5.02 5.04
C SER A 80 7.27 6.36 4.32
N ASP A 81 8.38 7.07 4.15
CA ASP A 81 8.42 8.33 3.39
C ASP A 81 8.08 8.16 1.91
N ASN A 82 7.91 6.92 1.41
CA ASN A 82 7.48 6.65 0.03
C ASN A 82 5.97 6.73 -0.17
N VAL A 83 5.19 6.88 0.91
CA VAL A 83 3.73 6.98 0.85
C VAL A 83 3.30 8.41 1.15
N GLU A 84 2.31 8.89 0.41
CA GLU A 84 1.61 10.16 0.62
C GLU A 84 0.09 9.93 0.73
N PHE A 85 -0.60 10.93 1.27
CA PHE A 85 -2.03 10.85 1.53
C PHE A 85 -2.79 11.90 0.73
N GLU A 86 -3.78 11.44 -0.04
CA GLU A 86 -4.83 12.28 -0.62
C GLU A 86 -6.08 12.14 0.26
N GLY A 87 -6.29 13.09 1.17
CA GLY A 87 -7.28 12.95 2.24
C GLY A 87 -6.90 11.81 3.20
N ASN A 88 -7.76 10.79 3.31
CA ASN A 88 -7.50 9.59 4.11
C ASN A 88 -6.95 8.40 3.28
N ARG A 89 -6.68 8.60 1.99
CA ARG A 89 -6.26 7.52 1.09
C ARG A 89 -4.75 7.51 0.92
N PRO A 90 -4.06 6.39 1.23
CA PRO A 90 -2.63 6.27 1.02
C PRO A 90 -2.32 5.97 -0.45
N THR A 91 -1.26 6.57 -0.96
CA THR A 91 -0.78 6.42 -2.33
C THR A 91 0.75 6.40 -2.36
N MET A 92 1.33 5.64 -3.30
CA MET A 92 2.78 5.66 -3.50
C MET A 92 3.18 6.97 -4.15
N LYS A 93 4.17 7.67 -3.56
CA LYS A 93 4.77 8.87 -4.16
C LYS A 93 5.33 8.51 -5.53
N LYS A 94 5.10 9.39 -6.50
CA LYS A 94 5.73 9.24 -7.82
C LYS A 94 7.25 9.38 -7.67
N PRO A 95 8.05 8.48 -8.29
CA PRO A 95 9.48 8.68 -8.34
C PRO A 95 9.78 9.98 -9.09
N LYS A 96 10.67 10.82 -8.52
CA LYS A 96 11.07 12.13 -9.07
C LYS A 96 11.75 12.09 -10.46
N ILE A 97 11.89 10.91 -11.06
CA ILE A 97 12.58 10.66 -12.33
C ILE A 97 11.81 11.31 -13.51
N TYR A 98 10.52 11.59 -13.36
CA TYR A 98 9.67 12.13 -14.44
C TYR A 98 9.69 13.65 -14.60
N GLU A 99 10.40 14.41 -13.77
CA GLU A 99 10.50 15.88 -13.96
C GLU A 99 11.47 16.28 -15.10
N GLY A 100 12.24 15.33 -15.64
CA GLY A 100 13.21 15.56 -16.72
C GLY A 100 12.93 14.87 -18.07
N PHE A 101 11.93 13.98 -18.16
CA PHE A 101 11.58 13.32 -19.42
C PHE A 101 10.58 14.17 -20.20
N ARG A 102 11.08 15.06 -21.07
CA ARG A 102 10.28 15.64 -22.15
C ARG A 102 10.16 14.62 -23.28
N ILE A 103 8.94 14.27 -23.66
CA ILE A 103 8.65 13.38 -24.79
C ILE A 103 8.89 14.10 -26.14
N ASP A 104 9.14 15.41 -26.08
CA ASP A 104 9.22 16.32 -27.22
C ASP A 104 10.54 16.22 -28.02
N GLU A 105 11.48 15.34 -27.65
CA GLU A 105 12.78 15.20 -28.35
C GLU A 105 12.83 14.04 -29.38
N PHE A 106 11.68 13.43 -29.68
CA PHE A 106 11.55 12.43 -30.75
C PHE A 106 10.56 12.90 -31.83
N GLU A 107 10.91 13.94 -32.58
CA GLU A 107 10.38 14.24 -33.92
C GLU A 107 11.50 14.35 -34.95
#